data_AF-A0A958S477-F1
#
_entry.id   AF-A0A958S477-F1
#
_cell.length_a   1.000
_cell.length_b   1.000
_cell.length_c   1.000
_cell.angle_alpha   90.00
_cell.angle_beta   90.00
_cell.angle_gamma   90.00
#
_symmetry.space_group_name_H-M   'P 1'
#
loop_
_entity.id
_entity.type
_entity.pdbx_description
1 polymer ?
#
loop_
_entity_poly.entity_id
_entity_poly.type
_entity_poly.pdbx_seq_one_letter_code
_entity_poly.pdbx_strand_id
1 'polypeptide(L)'
;MVEFNPNLPPQNIEAEQSVLGGILIDNQTFHKVVDVVLPDDFYRPAHGKIYNAMRDLAAKGDPIDVVSLTSKMKELDIYEEAGGAAYLAELLERVPTAVNSEYHAKLVSDQALKRRLVSACNELATKGMDPTETPLELLDEAEKTIFGLSSTKGDKSMAPVRDIVRSAFVELEKRFENQ
;
A
#
# COMPACT_ATOMS: atom_id res chain seq x y z
N MET A 1 22.69 13.78 10.28
CA MET A 1 21.42 14.51 10.45
C MET A 1 20.81 14.61 9.07
N VAL A 2 19.65 13.98 8.83
CA VAL A 2 18.99 14.05 7.50
C VAL A 2 18.35 15.43 7.40
N GLU A 3 18.74 16.24 6.42
CA GLU A 3 18.11 17.54 6.18
C GLU A 3 16.65 17.33 5.73
N PHE A 4 15.73 17.97 6.43
CA PHE A 4 14.32 18.00 6.03
C PHE A 4 14.17 18.86 4.78
N ASN A 5 13.79 18.23 3.66
CA ASN A 5 13.47 18.93 2.42
C ASN A 5 11.94 19.03 2.27
N PRO A 6 11.32 20.20 2.46
CA PRO A 6 9.87 20.37 2.40
C PRO A 6 9.27 20.14 1.00
N ASN A 7 10.10 20.17 -0.04
CA ASN A 7 9.65 19.99 -1.43
C ASN A 7 9.73 18.53 -1.90
N LEU A 8 10.34 17.66 -1.11
CA LEU A 8 10.45 16.24 -1.44
C LEU A 8 9.31 15.48 -0.74
N PRO A 9 8.39 14.85 -1.49
CA PRO A 9 7.32 14.10 -0.86
C PRO A 9 7.90 12.95 0.01
N PRO A 10 7.24 12.59 1.13
CA PRO A 10 7.68 11.50 2.00
C PRO A 10 7.92 10.18 1.22
N GLN A 11 9.13 9.65 1.32
CA GLN A 11 9.57 8.47 0.57
C GLN A 11 10.67 7.70 1.30
N ASN A 12 10.83 6.43 0.98
CA ASN A 12 11.99 5.63 1.39
C ASN A 12 12.34 4.64 0.27
N ILE A 13 13.19 5.08 -0.66
CA ILE A 13 13.55 4.30 -1.85
C ILE A 13 14.28 3.01 -1.49
N GLU A 14 15.12 3.03 -0.46
CA GLU A 14 15.86 1.84 -0.01
C GLU A 14 14.90 0.78 0.55
N ALA A 15 13.90 1.19 1.32
CA ALA A 15 12.86 0.29 1.80
C ALA A 15 12.05 -0.31 0.64
N GLU A 16 11.68 0.50 -0.36
CA GLU A 16 10.98 0.01 -1.55
C GLU A 16 11.80 -1.04 -2.30
N GLN A 17 13.09 -0.75 -2.55
CA GLN A 17 14.01 -1.70 -3.19
C GLN A 17 14.13 -2.99 -2.36
N SER A 18 14.19 -2.88 -1.03
CA SER A 18 14.27 -4.04 -0.14
C SER A 18 13.02 -4.91 -0.10
N VAL A 19 11.84 -4.33 -0.29
CA VAL A 19 10.60 -5.12 -0.45
C VAL A 19 10.66 -5.90 -1.77
N LEU A 20 10.95 -5.23 -2.88
CA LEU A 20 10.98 -5.87 -4.21
C LEU A 20 12.07 -6.94 -4.31
N GLY A 21 13.30 -6.61 -3.91
CA GLY A 21 14.42 -7.56 -3.92
C GLY A 21 14.19 -8.72 -2.94
N GLY A 22 13.61 -8.44 -1.76
CA GLY A 22 13.29 -9.48 -0.79
C GLY A 22 12.28 -10.51 -1.30
N ILE A 23 11.26 -10.08 -2.06
CA ILE A 23 10.31 -10.97 -2.73
C ILE A 23 11.01 -11.84 -3.77
N LEU A 24 11.92 -11.27 -4.57
CA LEU A 24 12.66 -12.01 -5.60
C LEU A 24 13.63 -13.04 -5.00
N ILE A 25 14.13 -12.80 -3.79
CA ILE A 25 15.03 -13.72 -3.08
C ILE A 25 14.24 -14.83 -2.38
N ASP A 26 13.16 -14.46 -1.70
CA ASP A 26 12.27 -15.39 -1.01
C ASP A 26 10.81 -15.01 -1.30
N ASN A 27 10.17 -15.78 -2.19
CA ASN A 27 8.77 -15.57 -2.57
C ASN A 27 7.80 -15.67 -1.37
N GLN A 28 8.15 -16.37 -0.28
CA GLN A 28 7.32 -16.41 0.93
C GLN A 28 7.18 -15.03 1.57
N THR A 29 8.14 -14.13 1.32
CA THR A 29 8.08 -12.73 1.72
C THR A 29 6.86 -12.03 1.15
N PHE A 30 6.43 -12.38 -0.06
CA PHE A 30 5.25 -11.77 -0.68
C PHE A 30 4.01 -11.90 0.22
N HIS A 31 3.78 -13.08 0.80
CA HIS A 31 2.64 -13.33 1.69
C HIS A 31 2.69 -12.50 2.98
N LYS A 32 3.88 -12.10 3.44
CA LYS A 32 4.06 -11.26 4.63
C LYS A 32 3.80 -9.79 4.35
N VAL A 33 4.04 -9.34 3.11
CA VAL A 33 3.98 -7.92 2.75
C VAL A 33 2.73 -7.53 1.96
N VAL A 34 2.02 -8.50 1.36
CA VAL A 34 0.85 -8.24 0.50
C VAL A 34 -0.29 -7.50 1.21
N ASP A 35 -0.45 -7.71 2.52
CA ASP A 35 -1.45 -7.01 3.33
C ASP A 35 -0.91 -5.69 3.94
N VAL A 36 0.39 -5.41 3.79
CA VAL A 36 1.08 -4.25 4.38
C VAL A 36 1.21 -3.09 3.39
N VAL A 37 1.49 -3.41 2.12
CA VAL A 37 1.71 -2.44 1.05
C VAL A 37 0.93 -2.76 -0.21
N LEU A 38 0.41 -1.72 -0.84
CA LEU A 38 -0.23 -1.75 -2.15
C LEU A 38 0.72 -1.19 -3.22
N PRO A 39 0.50 -1.46 -4.52
CA PRO A 39 1.28 -0.87 -5.61
C PRO A 39 1.39 0.66 -5.52
N ASP A 40 0.30 1.34 -5.13
CA ASP A 40 0.24 2.80 -5.02
C ASP A 40 0.95 3.34 -3.76
N ASP A 41 1.37 2.47 -2.84
CA ASP A 41 2.19 2.86 -1.68
C ASP A 41 3.65 3.12 -2.05
N PHE A 42 4.10 2.66 -3.21
CA PHE A 42 5.44 2.94 -3.69
C PHE A 42 5.53 4.38 -4.20
N TYR A 43 6.55 5.11 -3.77
CA TYR A 43 6.79 6.46 -4.28
C TYR A 43 7.21 6.43 -5.75
N ARG A 44 8.07 5.47 -6.13
CA ARG A 44 8.49 5.34 -7.53
C ARG A 44 7.41 4.57 -8.31
N PRO A 45 6.84 5.17 -9.37
CA PRO A 45 5.84 4.48 -10.20
C PRO A 45 6.36 3.17 -10.78
N ALA A 46 7.63 3.12 -11.17
CA ALA A 46 8.29 1.90 -11.63
C ALA A 46 8.24 0.76 -10.59
N HIS A 47 8.44 1.07 -9.31
CA HIS A 47 8.36 0.07 -8.24
C HIS A 47 6.94 -0.42 -8.04
N GLY A 48 5.96 0.49 -8.07
CA GLY A 48 4.54 0.11 -8.00
C GLY A 48 4.14 -0.83 -9.15
N LYS A 49 4.60 -0.54 -10.38
CA LYS A 49 4.40 -1.41 -11.55
C LYS A 49 5.05 -2.78 -11.39
N ILE A 50 6.31 -2.83 -10.92
CA ILE A 50 7.00 -4.10 -10.62
C ILE A 50 6.23 -4.89 -9.57
N TYR A 51 5.86 -4.25 -8.45
CA TYR A 51 5.10 -4.89 -7.38
C TYR A 51 3.76 -5.43 -7.88
N ASN A 52 3.04 -4.68 -8.72
CA ASN A 52 1.80 -5.15 -9.31
C ASN A 52 2.00 -6.38 -10.21
N ALA A 53 3.06 -6.42 -11.01
CA ALA A 53 3.41 -7.61 -11.79
C ALA A 53 3.71 -8.83 -10.89
N MET A 54 4.39 -8.62 -9.75
CA MET A 54 4.60 -9.68 -8.73
C MET A 54 3.27 -10.17 -8.15
N ARG A 55 2.32 -9.26 -7.87
CA ARG A 55 0.96 -9.61 -7.39
C ARG A 55 0.21 -10.44 -8.43
N ASP A 56 0.28 -10.08 -9.71
CA ASP A 56 -0.38 -10.82 -10.79
C ASP A 56 0.16 -12.25 -10.90
N LEU A 57 1.48 -12.44 -10.78
CA LEU A 57 2.11 -13.76 -10.76
C LEU A 57 1.65 -14.59 -9.56
N ALA A 58 1.71 -14.01 -8.36
CA ALA A 58 1.22 -14.67 -7.14
C ALA A 58 -0.25 -15.08 -7.24
N ALA A 59 -1.10 -14.22 -7.81
CA ALA A 59 -2.53 -14.50 -7.98
C ALA A 59 -2.79 -15.69 -8.92
N LYS A 60 -1.90 -15.94 -9.87
CA LYS A 60 -1.95 -17.10 -10.78
C LYS A 60 -1.27 -18.36 -10.18
N GLY A 61 -0.59 -18.21 -9.05
CA GLY A 61 0.23 -19.28 -8.46
C GLY A 61 1.57 -19.48 -9.18
N ASP A 62 1.98 -18.52 -10.02
CA ASP A 62 3.25 -18.56 -10.72
C ASP A 62 4.40 -18.13 -9.79
N PRO A 63 5.61 -18.70 -9.92
CA PRO A 63 6.78 -18.25 -9.17
C PRO A 63 7.12 -16.80 -9.51
N ILE A 64 7.63 -16.05 -8.53
CA ILE A 64 8.10 -14.68 -8.70
C ILE A 64 9.64 -14.68 -8.76
N ASP A 65 10.18 -15.03 -9.92
CA ASP A 65 11.62 -15.00 -10.20
C ASP A 65 11.91 -14.00 -11.33
N VAL A 66 13.19 -13.77 -11.63
CA VAL A 66 13.62 -12.78 -12.64
C VAL A 66 13.05 -13.11 -14.03
N VAL A 67 12.92 -14.40 -14.38
CA VAL A 67 12.46 -14.83 -15.71
C VAL A 67 10.94 -14.64 -15.83
N SER A 68 10.18 -15.10 -14.84
CA SER A 68 8.72 -14.94 -14.82
C SER A 68 8.32 -13.48 -14.73
N LEU A 69 8.98 -12.71 -13.85
CA LEU A 69 8.74 -11.28 -13.71
C LEU A 69 9.09 -10.50 -14.98
N THR A 70 10.24 -10.78 -15.61
CA THR A 70 10.59 -10.16 -16.89
C THR A 70 9.54 -10.44 -17.96
N SER A 71 9.10 -11.70 -18.06
CA SER A 71 8.07 -12.10 -19.03
C SER A 71 6.76 -11.35 -18.78
N LYS A 72 6.34 -11.25 -17.51
CA LYS A 72 5.13 -10.52 -17.11
C LYS A 72 5.24 -9.01 -17.36
N MET A 73 6.40 -8.41 -17.07
CA MET A 73 6.64 -6.99 -17.33
C MET A 73 6.64 -6.66 -18.83
N LYS A 74 7.10 -7.58 -19.68
CA LYS A 74 7.03 -7.44 -21.14
C LYS A 74 5.61 -7.60 -21.67
N GLU A 75 4.83 -8.56 -21.14
CA GLU A 75 3.41 -8.71 -21.45
C GLU A 75 2.62 -7.43 -21.16
N LEU A 76 2.98 -6.74 -20.07
CA LEU A 76 2.35 -5.50 -19.62
C LEU A 76 2.94 -4.23 -20.28
N ASP A 77 3.93 -4.35 -21.16
CA ASP A 77 4.64 -3.23 -21.81
C ASP A 77 5.28 -2.21 -20.83
N ILE A 78 5.73 -2.69 -19.65
CA ILE A 78 6.35 -1.86 -18.59
C ILE A 78 7.83 -2.17 -18.38
N TYR A 79 8.39 -3.15 -19.10
CA TYR A 79 9.73 -3.68 -18.83
C TYR A 79 10.84 -2.62 -18.97
N GLU A 80 10.83 -1.89 -20.08
CA GLU A 80 11.82 -0.83 -20.34
C GLU A 80 11.63 0.36 -19.40
N GLU A 81 10.37 0.75 -19.14
CA GLU A 81 10.05 1.86 -18.23
C GLU A 81 10.47 1.58 -16.77
N ALA A 82 10.50 0.31 -16.38
CA ALA A 82 10.94 -0.13 -15.07
C ALA A 82 12.46 -0.31 -14.96
N GLY A 83 13.23 0.02 -16.00
CA GLY A 83 14.70 -0.03 -16.03
C GLY A 83 15.29 -1.35 -16.53
N GLY A 84 14.45 -2.27 -17.01
CA GLY A 84 14.88 -3.51 -17.66
C GLY A 84 15.76 -4.43 -16.80
N ALA A 85 16.59 -5.23 -17.46
CA ALA A 85 17.43 -6.24 -16.82
C ALA A 85 18.41 -5.65 -15.79
N ALA A 86 18.99 -4.49 -16.08
CA ALA A 86 19.94 -3.83 -15.21
C ALA A 86 19.31 -3.49 -13.85
N TYR A 87 18.06 -3.01 -13.87
CA TYR A 87 17.37 -2.63 -12.65
C TYR A 87 16.96 -3.83 -11.79
N LEU A 88 16.48 -4.91 -12.41
CA LEU A 88 16.18 -6.14 -11.68
C LEU A 88 17.43 -6.74 -11.02
N ALA A 89 18.58 -6.67 -11.69
CA ALA A 89 19.86 -7.08 -11.11
C ALA A 89 20.26 -6.18 -9.91
N GLU A 90 20.08 -4.87 -10.04
CA GLU A 90 20.35 -3.92 -8.93
C GLU A 90 19.49 -4.21 -7.70
N LEU A 91 18.21 -4.58 -7.88
CA LEU A 91 17.33 -4.96 -6.77
C LEU A 91 17.84 -6.19 -6.00
N LEU A 92 18.43 -7.16 -6.69
CA LEU A 92 19.01 -8.35 -6.08
C LEU A 92 20.33 -8.04 -5.36
N GLU A 93 21.14 -7.15 -5.93
CA GLU A 93 22.44 -6.77 -5.34
C GLU A 93 22.28 -5.94 -4.07
N ARG A 94 21.31 -5.01 -4.05
CA ARG A 94 21.07 -4.12 -2.90
C ARG A 94 20.47 -4.82 -1.68
N VAL A 95 19.90 -6.01 -1.86
CA VAL A 95 19.11 -6.68 -0.84
C VAL A 95 19.73 -8.03 -0.54
N PRO A 96 20.65 -8.13 0.43
CA PRO A 96 21.35 -9.40 0.67
C PRO A 96 20.45 -10.45 1.33
N THR A 97 19.37 -10.05 2.00
CA THR A 97 18.43 -10.96 2.67
C THR A 97 17.00 -10.44 2.65
N ALA A 98 16.02 -11.35 2.70
CA ALA A 98 14.59 -11.03 2.79
C ALA A 98 14.07 -10.87 4.24
N VAL A 99 14.94 -11.05 5.25
CA VAL A 99 14.56 -11.14 6.67
C VAL A 99 13.80 -9.89 7.15
N ASN A 100 14.20 -8.72 6.65
CA ASN A 100 13.65 -7.43 7.09
C ASN A 100 12.60 -6.85 6.14
N SER A 101 12.17 -7.59 5.11
CA SER A 101 11.27 -7.06 4.08
C SER A 101 9.89 -6.67 4.63
N GLU A 102 9.40 -7.33 5.69
CA GLU A 102 8.16 -6.93 6.38
C GLU A 102 8.30 -5.57 7.08
N TYR A 103 9.41 -5.37 7.79
CA TYR A 103 9.72 -4.08 8.40
C TYR A 103 9.87 -2.98 7.34
N HIS A 104 10.55 -3.26 6.23
CA HIS A 104 10.69 -2.30 5.13
C HIS A 104 9.36 -2.02 4.43
N ALA A 105 8.47 -3.00 4.27
CA ALA A 105 7.11 -2.77 3.79
C ALA A 105 6.35 -1.81 4.71
N LYS A 106 6.50 -1.95 6.02
CA LYS A 106 5.92 -0.99 6.98
C LYS A 106 6.46 0.42 6.77
N LEU A 107 7.76 0.59 6.55
CA LEU A 107 8.35 1.89 6.24
C LEU A 107 7.74 2.51 4.97
N VAL A 108 7.59 1.74 3.90
CA VAL A 108 6.95 2.18 2.65
C VAL A 108 5.50 2.63 2.92
N SER A 109 4.74 1.78 3.61
CA SER A 109 3.34 2.03 4.01
C SER A 109 3.17 3.30 4.87
N ASP A 110 4.15 3.60 5.73
CA ASP A 110 4.12 4.80 6.56
C ASP A 110 4.45 6.06 5.77
N GLN A 111 5.38 6.00 4.80
CA GLN A 111 5.62 7.12 3.89
C GLN A 111 4.41 7.37 2.96
N ALA A 112 3.77 6.31 2.48
CA ALA A 112 2.56 6.42 1.67
C ALA A 112 1.41 7.11 2.42
N LEU A 113 1.19 6.75 3.69
CA LEU A 113 0.18 7.40 4.53
C LEU A 113 0.49 8.90 4.70
N LYS A 114 1.75 9.28 4.94
CA LYS A 114 2.15 10.69 5.00
C LYS A 114 1.89 11.41 3.69
N ARG A 115 2.18 10.80 2.54
CA ARG A 115 1.88 11.40 1.22
C ARG A 115 0.39 11.63 1.03
N ARG A 116 -0.45 10.63 1.33
CA ARG A 116 -1.91 10.76 1.23
C ARG A 116 -2.46 11.85 2.14
N LEU A 117 -1.94 11.96 3.37
CA LEU A 117 -2.32 13.01 4.30
C LEU A 117 -1.98 14.41 3.75
N VAL A 118 -0.77 14.59 3.20
CA VAL A 118 -0.38 15.86 2.56
C VAL A 118 -1.31 16.20 1.39
N SER A 119 -1.60 15.23 0.52
CA SER A 119 -2.53 15.44 -0.60
C SER A 119 -3.93 15.84 -0.13
N ALA A 120 -4.46 15.14 0.87
CA ALA A 120 -5.77 15.46 1.47
C ALA A 120 -5.81 16.87 2.05
N CYS A 121 -4.78 17.27 2.80
CA CYS A 121 -4.69 18.63 3.35
C CYS A 121 -4.64 19.69 2.24
N ASN A 122 -3.92 19.45 1.15
CA ASN A 122 -3.85 20.39 0.03
C ASN A 122 -5.18 20.51 -0.71
N GLU A 123 -5.91 19.40 -0.86
CA GLU A 123 -7.26 19.40 -1.46
C GLU A 123 -8.24 20.20 -0.59
N LEU A 124 -8.29 19.91 0.72
CA LEU A 124 -9.13 20.63 1.67
C LEU A 124 -8.79 22.12 1.74
N ALA A 125 -7.50 22.47 1.70
CA ALA A 125 -7.07 23.87 1.65
C ALA A 125 -7.54 24.58 0.38
N THR A 126 -7.52 23.88 -0.76
CA THR A 126 -8.01 24.42 -2.04
C THR A 126 -9.52 24.66 -1.99
N LYS A 127 -10.28 23.69 -1.47
CA LYS A 127 -11.73 23.81 -1.30
C LYS A 127 -12.12 24.92 -0.31
N GLY A 128 -11.36 25.09 0.77
CA GLY A 128 -11.58 26.19 1.71
C GLY A 128 -11.37 27.60 1.15
N MET A 129 -10.75 27.74 -0.03
CA MET A 129 -10.66 29.01 -0.75
C MET A 129 -11.80 29.24 -1.73
N ASP A 130 -12.62 28.21 -2.02
CA ASP A 130 -13.76 28.30 -2.92
C ASP A 130 -14.93 29.00 -2.20
N PRO A 131 -15.40 30.18 -2.68
CA PRO A 131 -16.50 30.90 -2.05
C PRO A 131 -17.87 30.20 -2.17
N THR A 132 -17.98 29.14 -2.96
CA THR A 132 -19.21 28.36 -3.14
C THR A 132 -19.39 27.27 -2.08
N GLU A 133 -18.31 26.88 -1.39
CA GLU A 133 -18.32 25.87 -0.33
C GLU A 133 -18.81 26.46 1.00
N THR A 134 -19.68 25.74 1.71
CA THR A 134 -20.10 26.16 3.05
C THR A 134 -19.15 25.64 4.14
N PRO A 135 -18.92 26.38 5.24
CA PRO A 135 -18.01 25.92 6.30
C PRO A 135 -18.39 24.58 6.92
N LEU A 136 -19.69 24.26 6.98
CA LEU A 136 -20.17 22.98 7.54
C LEU A 136 -19.89 21.81 6.58
N GLU A 137 -20.11 21.99 5.28
CA GLU A 137 -19.81 20.95 4.28
C GLU A 137 -18.31 20.64 4.22
N LEU A 138 -17.47 21.68 4.27
CA LEU A 138 -16.02 21.52 4.29
C LEU A 138 -15.52 20.76 5.54
N LEU A 139 -16.11 21.03 6.71
CA LEU A 139 -15.76 20.30 7.94
C LEU A 139 -16.17 18.83 7.84
N ASP A 140 -17.38 18.57 7.34
CA ASP A 140 -17.91 17.21 7.15
C ASP A 140 -17.06 16.40 6.15
N GLU A 141 -16.57 17.05 5.09
CA GLU A 141 -15.63 16.45 4.13
C GLU A 141 -14.25 16.21 4.73
N ALA A 142 -13.73 17.15 5.52
CA ALA A 142 -12.46 16.98 6.22
C ALA A 142 -12.51 15.76 7.15
N GLU A 143 -13.58 15.61 7.92
CA GLU A 143 -13.79 14.44 8.79
C GLU A 143 -13.81 13.14 8.00
N LYS A 144 -14.59 13.08 6.90
CA LYS A 144 -14.65 11.89 6.03
C LYS A 144 -13.28 11.54 5.44
N THR A 145 -12.54 12.55 5.01
CA THR A 145 -11.23 12.38 4.37
C THR A 145 -10.21 11.84 5.36
N ILE A 146 -10.08 12.47 6.53
CA ILE A 146 -9.15 12.04 7.58
C ILE A 146 -9.51 10.64 8.10
N PHE A 147 -10.82 10.38 8.30
CA PHE A 147 -11.28 9.06 8.70
C PHE A 147 -10.93 7.99 7.65
N GLY A 148 -11.17 8.28 6.37
CA GLY A 148 -10.83 7.37 5.26
C GLY A 148 -9.36 6.98 5.22
N LEU A 149 -8.45 7.93 5.50
CA LEU A 149 -7.01 7.67 5.55
C LEU A 149 -6.61 6.73 6.69
N SER A 150 -7.32 6.78 7.82
CA SER A 150 -7.13 5.87 8.95
C SER A 150 -7.63 4.45 8.62
N SER A 151 -8.77 4.36 7.92
CA SER A 151 -9.42 3.09 7.59
C SER A 151 -8.86 2.36 6.36
N THR A 152 -8.00 3.00 5.55
CA THR A 152 -7.46 2.37 4.33
C THR A 152 -6.53 1.18 4.62
N LYS A 153 -6.02 1.04 5.85
CA LYS A 153 -5.17 -0.10 6.24
C LYS A 153 -6.02 -1.18 6.89
N GLY A 154 -6.29 -2.25 6.15
CA GLY A 154 -6.27 -3.66 6.62
C GLY A 154 -6.89 -4.03 7.96
N ASP A 155 -7.75 -3.19 8.56
CA ASP A 155 -8.35 -3.45 9.84
C ASP A 155 -9.58 -4.32 9.61
N LYS A 156 -9.34 -5.61 9.39
CA LYS A 156 -10.35 -6.67 9.50
C LYS A 156 -11.00 -6.72 10.89
N SER A 157 -10.68 -5.80 11.82
CA SER A 157 -11.19 -5.80 13.19
C SER A 157 -12.33 -4.83 13.49
N MET A 158 -12.73 -3.94 12.57
CA MET A 158 -13.85 -3.03 12.85
C MET A 158 -15.06 -3.31 11.96
N ALA A 159 -15.80 -4.38 12.27
CA ALA A 159 -17.20 -4.41 11.89
C ALA A 159 -17.87 -3.14 12.45
N PRO A 160 -18.66 -2.39 11.65
CA PRO A 160 -19.44 -1.28 12.15
C PRO A 160 -20.14 -1.68 13.45
N VAL A 161 -20.23 -0.81 14.45
CA VAL A 161 -20.92 -1.13 15.72
C VAL A 161 -22.31 -1.72 15.45
N ARG A 162 -22.98 -1.24 14.40
CA ARG A 162 -24.25 -1.78 13.90
C ARG A 162 -24.18 -3.27 13.52
N ASP A 163 -23.11 -3.69 12.88
CA ASP A 163 -22.93 -5.06 12.40
C ASP A 163 -22.49 -5.99 13.54
N ILE A 164 -21.75 -5.48 14.54
CA ILE A 164 -21.46 -6.17 15.81
C ILE A 164 -22.75 -6.36 16.64
N VAL A 165 -23.57 -5.32 16.74
CA VAL A 165 -24.86 -5.40 17.46
C VAL A 165 -25.80 -6.39 16.76
N ARG A 166 -25.83 -6.38 15.43
CA ARG A 166 -26.66 -7.30 14.65
C ARG A 166 -26.21 -8.75 14.80
N SER A 167 -24.91 -9.02 14.79
CA SER A 167 -24.38 -10.39 14.99
C SER A 167 -24.63 -10.89 16.41
N ALA A 168 -24.50 -10.02 17.42
CA ALA A 168 -24.83 -10.34 18.81
C ALA A 168 -26.32 -10.68 19.00
N PHE A 169 -27.23 -9.97 18.31
CA PHE A 169 -28.67 -10.29 18.33
C PHE A 169 -28.99 -11.64 17.69
N VAL A 170 -28.39 -11.94 16.53
CA VAL A 170 -28.58 -13.23 15.83
C VAL A 170 -28.06 -14.41 16.66
N GLU A 171 -26.95 -14.22 17.39
CA GLU A 171 -26.40 -15.22 18.31
C GLU A 171 -27.35 -15.49 19.49
N LEU A 172 -27.97 -14.44 20.04
CA LEU A 172 -28.95 -14.57 21.13
C LEU A 172 -30.22 -15.29 20.64
N GLU A 173 -30.78 -14.92 19.49
CA GLU A 173 -31.94 -15.59 18.91
C GLU A 173 -31.70 -17.09 18.72
N LYS A 174 -30.54 -17.48 18.16
CA LYS A 174 -30.15 -18.89 18.03
C LYS A 174 -30.05 -19.64 19.35
N ARG A 175 -29.72 -18.97 20.46
CA ARG A 175 -29.66 -19.59 21.80
C ARG A 175 -31.05 -19.70 22.43
N PHE A 176 -31.96 -18.79 22.10
CA PHE A 176 -33.35 -18.86 22.54
C PHE A 176 -34.18 -19.88 21.76
N GLU A 177 -33.90 -20.12 20.47
CA GLU A 177 -34.59 -21.12 19.65
C GLU A 177 -34.14 -22.57 19.92
N ASN A 178 -33.00 -22.77 20.58
CA ASN A 178 -32.46 -24.09 20.94
C ASN A 178 -32.74 -24.48 22.41
N GLN A 179 -33.72 -23.82 23.05
CA GLN A 179 -34.39 -24.26 24.28
C GLN A 179 -35.82 -24.70 23.97
#